data_AF-A0A3D5UKB5-F1
#
_entry.id   AF-A0A3D5UKB5-F1
#
_cell.length_a   1.000
_cell.length_b   1.000
_cell.length_c   1.000
_cell.angle_alpha   90.00
_cell.angle_beta   90.00
_cell.angle_gamma   90.00
#
_symmetry.space_group_name_H-M   'P 1'
#
loop_
_entity.id
_entity.type
_entity.pdbx_description
1 polymer ?
#
loop_
_entity_poly.entity_id
_entity_poly.type
_entity_poly.pdbx_seq_one_letter_code
_entity_poly.pdbx_strand_id
1 'polypeptide(L)'
;MAGNRTICTTNDVDYITIRKAMMDGARTEEEVAEKAGICLTCEGCKSELEGILTSVCGCKKVSLETVVNAVKNGANTVEKVGEVTGAGTGVDEVTGEECGKCKGLIQNIIDIGR
;
A
#
# COMPACT_ATOMS: atom_id res chain seq x y z
N MET A 1 -2.03 -11.47 6.45
CA MET A 1 -1.11 -10.86 5.44
C MET A 1 -1.22 -11.54 4.07
N ALA A 2 -1.34 -10.77 2.99
CA ALA A 2 -1.21 -11.33 1.63
C ALA A 2 0.23 -11.85 1.44
N GLY A 3 0.39 -13.16 1.23
CA GLY A 3 1.70 -13.76 0.94
C GLY A 3 2.30 -13.17 -0.33
N ASN A 4 3.64 -13.23 -0.47
CA ASN A 4 4.26 -12.74 -1.69
C ASN A 4 3.82 -13.58 -2.88
N ARG A 5 3.25 -12.94 -3.90
CA ARG A 5 2.77 -13.59 -5.12
C ARG A 5 3.19 -12.75 -6.33
N THR A 6 3.49 -13.42 -7.45
CA THR A 6 3.74 -12.76 -8.72
C THR A 6 2.47 -12.09 -9.21
N ILE A 7 2.54 -10.78 -9.46
CA ILE A 7 1.42 -9.98 -9.97
C ILE A 7 1.60 -9.76 -11.47
N CYS A 8 2.78 -9.32 -11.90
CA CYS A 8 3.08 -9.21 -13.33
C CYS A 8 3.75 -10.50 -13.81
N THR A 9 3.02 -11.34 -14.55
CA THR A 9 3.57 -12.58 -15.11
C THR A 9 4.49 -12.35 -16.30
N THR A 10 4.37 -11.21 -17.00
CA THR A 10 5.22 -10.88 -18.15
C THR A 10 6.64 -10.51 -17.73
N ASN A 11 6.77 -9.71 -16.67
CA ASN A 11 8.05 -9.17 -16.21
C ASN A 11 8.52 -9.80 -14.88
N ASP A 12 7.84 -10.86 -14.44
CA ASP A 12 8.08 -11.57 -13.17
C ASP A 12 8.17 -10.63 -11.95
N VAL A 13 7.20 -9.71 -11.84
CA VAL A 13 7.16 -8.73 -10.74
C VAL A 13 6.16 -9.17 -9.68
N ASP A 14 6.64 -9.27 -8.45
CA ASP A 14 5.86 -9.68 -7.29
C ASP A 14 5.21 -8.51 -6.54
N TYR A 15 4.23 -8.87 -5.69
CA TYR A 15 3.49 -7.92 -4.86
C TYR A 15 4.39 -7.05 -3.97
N ILE A 16 5.47 -7.60 -3.41
CA ILE A 16 6.37 -6.82 -2.54
C ILE A 16 7.13 -5.77 -3.36
N THR A 17 7.55 -6.10 -4.58
CA THR A 17 8.20 -5.14 -5.48
C THR A 17 7.28 -3.97 -5.82
N ILE A 18 6.01 -4.22 -6.11
CA ILE A 18 5.00 -3.16 -6.29
C ILE A 18 4.84 -2.32 -5.01
N ARG A 19 4.77 -2.97 -3.83
CA ARG A 19 4.66 -2.25 -2.55
C ARG A 19 5.86 -1.36 -2.25
N LYS A 20 7.07 -1.78 -2.63
CA LYS A 20 8.28 -0.95 -2.51
C LYS A 20 8.20 0.26 -3.42
N ALA A 21 7.82 0.09 -4.68
CA ALA A 21 7.59 1.21 -5.60
C ALA A 21 6.57 2.22 -5.05
N MET A 22 5.51 1.74 -4.40
CA MET A 22 4.55 2.60 -3.70
C MET A 22 5.17 3.33 -2.50
N MET A 23 6.04 2.69 -1.73
CA MET A 23 6.78 3.37 -0.65
C MET A 23 7.76 4.42 -1.18
N ASP A 24 8.25 4.23 -2.41
CA ASP A 24 9.10 5.20 -3.12
C ASP A 24 8.30 6.29 -3.85
N GLY A 25 6.98 6.37 -3.61
CA GLY A 25 6.11 7.44 -4.08
C GLY A 25 5.23 7.14 -5.29
N ALA A 26 5.23 5.92 -5.85
CA ALA A 26 4.27 5.58 -6.90
C ALA A 26 2.84 5.50 -6.36
N ARG A 27 1.89 6.18 -7.01
CA ARG A 27 0.47 6.21 -6.63
C ARG A 27 -0.48 5.93 -7.79
N THR A 28 0.01 5.93 -9.02
CA THR A 28 -0.74 5.57 -10.24
C THR A 28 -0.19 4.28 -10.84
N GLU A 29 -0.99 3.64 -11.69
CA GLU A 29 -0.56 2.44 -12.43
C GLU A 29 0.70 2.73 -13.27
N GLU A 30 0.79 3.92 -13.85
CA GLU A 30 1.91 4.39 -14.66
C GLU A 30 3.17 4.56 -13.81
N GLU A 31 3.10 5.24 -12.66
CA GLU A 31 4.26 5.39 -11.76
C GLU A 31 4.73 4.04 -11.21
N VAL A 32 3.81 3.11 -10.95
CA VAL A 32 4.17 1.74 -10.56
C VAL A 32 4.83 1.01 -11.73
N ALA A 33 4.37 1.18 -12.97
CA ALA A 33 5.03 0.63 -14.14
C ALA A 33 6.46 1.15 -14.30
N GLU A 34 6.68 2.44 -14.09
CA GLU A 34 8.02 3.05 -14.16
C GLU A 34 8.94 2.56 -13.03
N LYS A 35 8.45 2.49 -11.78
CA LYS A 35 9.28 2.14 -10.62
C LYS A 35 9.43 0.64 -10.40
N ALA A 36 8.36 -0.14 -10.58
CA ALA A 36 8.35 -1.59 -10.35
C ALA A 36 8.58 -2.41 -11.63
N GLY A 37 8.52 -1.79 -12.82
CA GLY A 37 8.75 -2.46 -14.08
C GLY A 37 7.61 -3.40 -14.50
N ILE A 38 6.36 -3.10 -14.14
CA ILE A 38 5.21 -3.93 -14.54
C ILE A 38 4.73 -3.63 -15.96
N CYS A 39 4.14 -4.62 -16.64
CA CYS A 39 3.74 -4.50 -18.05
C CYS A 39 2.36 -3.85 -18.29
N LEU A 40 1.54 -3.66 -17.24
CA LEU A 40 0.15 -3.16 -17.27
C LEU A 40 -0.85 -3.94 -18.14
N THR A 41 -0.40 -4.94 -18.88
CA THR A 41 -1.19 -5.59 -19.93
C THR A 41 -1.57 -7.03 -19.61
N CYS A 42 -0.80 -7.71 -18.77
CA CYS A 42 -1.10 -9.06 -18.30
C CYS A 42 -2.32 -9.08 -17.37
N GLU A 43 -2.95 -10.25 -17.26
CA GLU A 43 -4.14 -10.45 -16.43
C GLU A 43 -3.91 -10.05 -14.96
N GLY A 44 -2.78 -10.44 -14.38
CA GLY A 44 -2.46 -10.09 -13.00
C GLY A 44 -2.31 -8.58 -12.77
N CYS A 45 -1.70 -7.84 -13.71
CA CYS A 45 -1.69 -6.38 -13.63
C CYS A 45 -3.11 -5.80 -13.66
N LYS A 46 -3.98 -6.27 -14.55
CA LYS A 46 -5.33 -5.74 -14.71
C LYS A 46 -6.26 -6.06 -13.54
N SER A 47 -6.13 -7.24 -12.96
CA SER A 47 -7.04 -7.71 -11.91
C SER A 47 -6.61 -7.31 -10.50
N GLU A 48 -5.31 -7.18 -10.25
CA GLU A 48 -4.78 -7.04 -8.89
C GLU A 48 -4.29 -5.63 -8.56
N LEU A 49 -3.78 -4.89 -9.56
CA LEU A 49 -3.07 -3.65 -9.34
C LEU A 49 -3.95 -2.58 -8.66
N GLU A 50 -5.19 -2.43 -9.10
CA GLU A 50 -6.15 -1.50 -8.50
C GLU A 50 -6.38 -1.81 -7.01
N GLY A 51 -6.54 -3.08 -6.65
CA GLY A 51 -6.68 -3.51 -5.26
C GLY A 51 -5.43 -3.24 -4.41
N ILE A 52 -4.25 -3.36 -5.01
CA ILE A 52 -2.98 -3.06 -4.33
C ILE A 52 -2.83 -1.56 -4.10
N LEU A 53 -3.18 -0.74 -5.09
CA LEU A 53 -3.10 0.72 -5.04
C LEU A 53 -4.09 1.32 -4.03
N THR A 54 -5.29 0.75 -3.95
CA THR A 54 -6.35 1.22 -3.04
C THR A 54 -6.18 0.76 -1.59
N SER A 55 -5.34 -0.24 -1.31
CA SER A 55 -5.09 -0.75 0.04
C SER A 55 -3.80 -0.16 0.64
N VAL A 56 -3.83 0.32 1.89
CA VAL A 56 -2.61 0.76 2.62
C VAL A 56 -2.19 -0.23 3.69
N CYS A 57 -3.12 -0.67 4.53
CA CYS A 57 -2.84 -1.61 5.62
C CYS A 57 -3.62 -2.91 5.42
N GLY A 58 -2.94 -3.99 5.07
CA GLY A 58 -3.55 -5.32 4.94
C GLY A 58 -4.02 -5.90 6.27
N CYS A 59 -3.34 -5.59 7.39
CA CYS A 59 -3.68 -6.11 8.72
C CYS A 59 -5.08 -5.70 9.19
N LYS A 60 -5.45 -4.45 8.87
CA LYS A 60 -6.65 -3.74 9.34
C LYS A 60 -7.57 -3.31 8.20
N LYS A 61 -7.29 -3.81 6.99
CA LYS A 61 -8.01 -3.51 5.74
C LYS A 61 -8.23 -2.01 5.51
N VAL A 62 -7.25 -1.19 5.88
CA VAL A 62 -7.33 0.27 5.72
C VAL A 62 -6.96 0.63 4.29
N SER A 63 -7.83 1.41 3.64
CA SER A 63 -7.64 1.90 2.28
C SER A 63 -6.75 3.15 2.22
N LEU A 64 -6.27 3.46 1.03
CA LEU A 64 -5.57 4.71 0.73
C LEU A 64 -6.44 5.93 1.04
N GLU A 65 -7.69 5.91 0.59
CA GLU A 65 -8.64 7.01 0.83
C GLU A 65 -8.79 7.32 2.33
N THR A 66 -8.93 6.29 3.17
CA THR A 66 -9.04 6.46 4.62
C THR A 66 -7.82 7.16 5.21
N VAL A 67 -6.61 6.79 4.75
CA VAL A 67 -5.37 7.43 5.21
C VAL A 67 -5.25 8.86 4.70
N VAL A 68 -5.54 9.09 3.42
CA VAL A 68 -5.52 10.44 2.81
C VAL A 68 -6.49 11.37 3.51
N ASN A 69 -7.69 10.90 3.83
CA ASN A 69 -8.68 11.68 4.58
C ASN A 69 -8.19 11.99 6.00
N ALA A 70 -7.56 11.04 6.68
CA ALA A 70 -6.95 11.29 7.99
C ALA A 70 -5.86 12.39 7.90
N VAL A 71 -4.98 12.32 6.90
CA VAL A 71 -3.93 13.32 6.67
C VAL A 71 -4.54 14.70 6.39
N LYS A 72 -5.56 14.79 5.51
CA LYS A 72 -6.29 16.04 5.22
C LYS A 72 -6.98 16.63 6.45
N ASN A 73 -7.41 15.78 7.38
CA ASN A 73 -7.99 16.18 8.66
C ASN A 73 -6.94 16.50 9.74
N GLY A 74 -5.65 16.55 9.39
CA GLY A 74 -4.57 16.98 10.28
C GLY A 74 -3.81 15.86 10.99
N ALA A 75 -4.03 14.59 10.63
CA ALA A 75 -3.20 13.47 11.09
C ALA A 75 -1.85 13.47 10.34
N ASN A 76 -0.95 14.32 10.80
CA ASN A 76 0.33 14.61 10.15
C ASN A 76 1.52 13.77 10.69
N THR A 77 1.24 12.69 11.41
CA THR A 77 2.26 11.70 11.83
C THR A 77 1.70 10.29 11.66
N VAL A 78 2.59 9.30 11.55
CA VAL A 78 2.20 7.89 11.42
C VAL A 78 1.37 7.43 12.62
N GLU A 79 1.71 7.90 13.81
CA GLU A 79 1.00 7.64 15.06
C GLU A 79 -0.42 8.17 15.00
N LYS A 80 -0.61 9.46 14.64
CA LYS A 80 -1.94 10.06 14.52
C LYS A 80 -2.80 9.37 13.47
N VAL A 81 -2.21 9.02 12.33
CA VAL A 81 -2.92 8.23 11.31
C VAL A 81 -3.33 6.88 11.89
N GLY A 82 -2.44 6.22 12.64
CA GLY A 82 -2.72 4.96 13.30
C GLY A 82 -3.82 5.07 14.38
N GLU A 83 -3.88 6.17 15.12
CA GLU A 83 -4.93 6.43 16.11
C GLU A 83 -6.30 6.63 15.44
N VAL A 84 -6.36 7.33 14.32
CA VAL A 84 -7.61 7.63 13.60
C VAL A 84 -8.11 6.44 12.79
N THR A 85 -7.19 5.70 12.15
CA THR A 85 -7.53 4.68 11.14
C THR A 85 -7.28 3.25 11.58
N GLY A 86 -6.52 3.05 12.66
CA GLY A 86 -5.99 1.74 13.06
C GLY A 86 -4.81 1.25 12.20
N ALA A 87 -4.44 1.95 11.12
CA ALA A 87 -3.36 1.51 10.24
C ALA A 87 -2.01 1.49 10.97
N GLY A 88 -1.30 0.36 10.86
CA GLY A 88 0.04 0.22 11.46
C GLY A 88 0.05 0.02 12.98
N THR A 89 -1.10 -0.28 13.60
CA THR A 89 -1.22 -0.55 15.04
C THR A 89 -1.77 -1.95 15.30
N GLY A 90 -1.50 -2.47 16.51
CA GLY A 90 -2.03 -3.76 16.98
C GLY A 90 -1.51 -4.98 16.22
N VAL A 91 -2.42 -5.92 15.94
CA VAL A 91 -2.13 -7.20 15.28
C VAL A 91 -2.92 -7.37 13.98
N ASP A 92 -2.42 -8.19 13.06
CA ASP A 92 -3.12 -8.64 11.85
C ASP A 92 -4.39 -9.41 12.23
N GLU A 93 -5.54 -8.97 11.72
CA GLU A 93 -6.84 -9.55 12.07
C GLU A 93 -7.04 -10.99 11.54
N VAL A 94 -6.17 -11.44 10.64
CA VAL A 94 -6.20 -12.78 10.06
C VAL A 94 -5.18 -13.69 10.72
N THR A 95 -3.94 -13.22 10.92
CA THR A 95 -2.85 -14.07 11.42
C THR A 95 -2.53 -13.90 12.90
N GLY A 96 -2.97 -12.82 13.54
CA GLY A 96 -2.64 -12.49 14.93
C GLY A 96 -1.20 -12.00 15.15
N GLU A 97 -0.41 -11.85 14.09
CA GLU A 97 0.97 -11.34 14.15
C GLU A 97 1.01 -9.82 14.35
N GLU A 98 2.14 -9.30 14.83
CA GLU A 98 2.34 -7.86 14.99
C GLU A 98 2.16 -7.11 13.66
N CYS A 99 1.34 -6.05 13.66
CA CYS A 99 1.18 -5.17 12.52
C CYS A 99 2.16 -3.99 12.57
N GLY A 100 2.41 -3.37 11.43
CA GLY A 100 3.27 -2.19 11.34
C GLY A 100 4.00 -2.02 10.01
N LYS A 101 3.99 -3.04 9.16
CA LYS A 101 4.70 -3.02 7.86
C LYS A 101 4.24 -1.89 6.92
N CYS A 102 3.00 -1.41 7.08
CA CYS A 102 2.45 -0.31 6.30
C CYS A 102 2.90 1.08 6.79
N LYS A 103 3.61 1.21 7.92
CA LYS A 103 4.05 2.51 8.45
C LYS A 103 4.90 3.31 7.47
N GLY A 104 5.77 2.65 6.69
CA GLY A 104 6.55 3.32 5.64
C GLY A 104 5.67 3.89 4.52
N LEU A 105 4.59 3.19 4.16
CA LEU A 105 3.63 3.66 3.18
C LEU A 105 2.82 4.85 3.71
N ILE A 106 2.41 4.79 4.99
CA ILE A 106 1.72 5.90 5.67
C ILE A 106 2.62 7.14 5.70
N GLN A 107 3.89 6.99 6.09
CA GLN A 107 4.86 8.09 6.10
C GLN A 107 4.99 8.72 4.72
N ASN A 108 5.09 7.90 3.67
CA ASN A 108 5.18 8.39 2.30
C ASN A 108 3.91 9.16 1.87
N ILE A 109 2.70 8.73 2.26
CA ILE A 109 1.46 9.48 2.01
C ILE A 109 1.48 10.83 2.73
N ILE A 110 1.96 10.87 3.98
CA ILE A 110 2.12 12.11 4.76
C ILE A 110 3.11 13.05 4.06
N ASP A 111 4.26 12.54 3.62
CA ASP A 111 5.35 13.34 3.03
C ASP A 111 4.95 13.95 1.68
N ILE A 112 4.22 13.19 0.86
CA ILE A 112 3.80 13.65 -0.47
C ILE A 112 2.50 14.48 -0.37
N GLY A 113 1.68 14.26 0.66
CA GLY A 113 0.42 14.99 0.88
C GLY A 113 -0.70 14.62 -0.09
N ARG A 114 -0.64 13.43 -0.70
CA ARG A 114 -1.63 12.90 -1.65
C ARG A 114 -1.84 11.41 -1.48
#